data_AF-A0A1Z9HE60-F1
#
_entry.id   AF-A0A1Z9HE60-F1
#
_cell.length_a   1.000
_cell.length_b   1.000
_cell.length_c   1.000
_cell.angle_alpha   90.00
_cell.angle_beta   90.00
_cell.angle_gamma   90.00
#
_symmetry.space_group_name_H-M   'P 1'
#
loop_
_entity.id
_entity.type
_entity.pdbx_description
1 polymer ?
#
loop_
_entity_poly.entity_id
_entity_poly.type
_entity_poly.pdbx_seq_one_letter_code
_entity_poly.pdbx_strand_id
1 'polypeptide(L)'
;MTEEYTNFKNFQRSHVRHWFDFPSEHKNETLNFYASDNEETFDKNASMDWKVQGGETPTSHITQDRTFTKDQISYKFNSEGFRGPEIKPSDAEYKVLHYGGSFSFGSGLNEDEIYIHHLDQLLKQKYSSTHYWNISPANTMFEITRLIEDHIIKLEPNAIVISAPRFIQSIDFMTKAIKETSTDKEIPKVFLDVKMQTKRHFRDIMFRYLNLICSQYNVKIIMQMHQYKMWVGFEPKIDLHENL
;
A
#
# COMPACT_ATOMS: atom_id res chain seq x y z
N MET A 1 12.07 -25.04 -24.27
CA MET A 1 12.61 -23.93 -23.45
C MET A 1 12.97 -22.82 -24.41
N THR A 2 12.03 -21.90 -24.63
CA THR A 2 12.11 -20.85 -25.66
C THR A 2 11.46 -19.60 -25.10
N GLU A 3 12.29 -18.60 -24.80
CA GLU A 3 12.12 -17.13 -24.89
C GLU A 3 10.74 -16.43 -24.83
N GLU A 4 9.69 -17.00 -24.23
CA GLU A 4 8.38 -16.33 -24.13
C GLU A 4 8.08 -15.65 -22.79
N TYR A 5 8.98 -15.70 -21.80
CA TYR A 5 8.72 -15.11 -20.47
C TYR A 5 9.18 -13.66 -20.28
N THR A 6 9.67 -12.98 -21.33
CA THR A 6 10.35 -11.68 -21.18
C THR A 6 9.51 -10.44 -21.56
N ASN A 7 8.21 -10.55 -21.78
CA ASN A 7 7.38 -9.39 -22.16
C ASN A 7 6.14 -9.17 -21.27
N PHE A 8 6.38 -8.88 -19.99
CA PHE A 8 5.39 -8.20 -19.13
C PHE A 8 5.26 -6.69 -19.43
N LYS A 9 5.91 -6.16 -20.48
CA LYS A 9 5.93 -4.73 -20.82
C LYS A 9 4.59 -4.12 -21.27
N ASN A 10 3.55 -4.92 -21.52
CA ASN A 10 2.33 -4.43 -22.20
C ASN A 10 1.02 -4.57 -21.41
N PHE A 11 1.04 -4.88 -20.11
CA PHE A 11 -0.21 -4.87 -19.31
C PHE A 11 -0.70 -3.44 -18.95
N GLN A 12 0.10 -2.40 -19.27
CA GLN A 12 -0.14 -0.99 -18.89
C GLN A 12 -0.97 -0.16 -19.88
N ARG A 13 -1.55 -0.72 -20.95
CA ARG A 13 -2.25 0.08 -21.99
C ARG A 13 -3.77 -0.05 -22.01
N SER A 14 -4.42 -0.19 -20.85
CA SER A 14 -5.83 0.20 -20.76
C SER A 14 -5.90 1.72 -20.51
N HIS A 15 -6.81 2.44 -21.18
CA HIS A 15 -7.00 3.89 -20.97
C HIS A 15 -7.59 4.24 -19.58
N VAL A 16 -7.65 3.26 -18.68
CA VAL A 16 -7.91 3.46 -17.26
C VAL A 16 -6.54 3.68 -16.62
N ARG A 17 -6.15 4.94 -16.41
CA ARG A 17 -5.01 5.24 -15.52
C ARG A 17 -5.36 4.66 -14.15
N HIS A 18 -4.78 3.53 -13.76
CA HIS A 18 -4.88 3.09 -12.39
C HIS A 18 -4.01 4.04 -11.58
N TRP A 19 -4.57 4.62 -10.52
CA TRP A 19 -4.00 5.77 -9.81
C TRP A 19 -2.63 5.51 -9.17
N PHE A 20 -2.11 4.28 -9.27
CA PHE A 20 -0.93 3.76 -8.58
C PHE A 20 -0.26 2.62 -9.37
N ASP A 21 -0.22 2.67 -10.71
CA ASP A 21 0.50 1.66 -11.47
C ASP A 21 2.00 1.66 -11.11
N PHE A 22 2.47 0.52 -10.60
CA PHE A 22 3.87 0.17 -10.35
C PHE A 22 4.79 0.36 -11.56
N PRO A 23 6.11 0.38 -11.31
CA PRO A 23 6.83 1.51 -10.73
C PRO A 23 6.63 2.80 -11.55
N SER A 24 6.89 3.95 -10.92
CA SER A 24 6.70 5.25 -11.57
C SER A 24 7.52 5.39 -12.85
N GLU A 25 6.97 6.08 -13.85
CA GLU A 25 7.72 6.56 -15.03
C GLU A 25 8.85 7.54 -14.66
N HIS A 26 8.81 8.09 -13.45
CA HIS A 26 9.74 9.09 -12.91
C HIS A 26 10.99 8.49 -12.25
N LYS A 27 11.57 7.44 -12.84
CA LYS A 27 12.76 6.76 -12.29
C LYS A 27 13.95 7.71 -12.24
N ASN A 28 14.63 7.75 -11.09
CA ASN A 28 15.73 8.69 -10.81
C ASN A 28 15.34 10.17 -10.88
N GLU A 29 14.04 10.50 -10.76
CA GLU A 29 13.56 11.88 -10.75
C GLU A 29 13.22 12.33 -9.33
N THR A 30 13.11 13.64 -9.17
CA THR A 30 12.58 14.28 -7.97
C THR A 30 11.47 15.23 -8.39
N LEU A 31 10.29 15.06 -7.79
CA LEU A 31 9.10 15.84 -8.10
C LEU A 31 8.57 16.54 -6.86
N ASN A 32 7.88 17.66 -7.04
CA ASN A 32 7.17 18.34 -5.94
C ASN A 32 5.74 17.80 -5.76
N PHE A 33 5.20 17.15 -6.79
CA PHE A 33 3.84 16.63 -6.84
C PHE A 33 3.85 15.23 -7.46
N TYR A 34 2.95 14.35 -6.99
CA TYR A 34 2.79 13.01 -7.54
C TYR A 34 1.36 12.48 -7.37
N ALA A 35 0.84 11.89 -8.45
CA ALA A 35 -0.49 11.28 -8.53
C ALA A 35 -1.62 12.22 -8.07
N SER A 36 -2.31 11.88 -6.98
CA SER A 36 -3.40 12.68 -6.43
C SER A 36 -2.93 13.90 -5.63
N ASP A 37 -1.64 13.98 -5.28
CA ASP A 37 -1.04 15.19 -4.76
C ASP A 37 -0.51 16.02 -5.94
N ASN A 38 -1.27 17.03 -6.34
CA ASN A 38 -1.02 17.85 -7.51
C ASN A 38 -1.34 19.32 -7.23
N GLU A 39 -0.89 20.19 -8.14
CA GLU A 39 -1.01 21.64 -7.98
C GLU A 39 -2.48 22.10 -7.81
N GLU A 40 -3.43 21.50 -8.53
CA GLU A 40 -4.86 21.82 -8.38
C GLU A 40 -5.37 21.50 -6.96
N THR A 41 -5.03 20.32 -6.45
CA THR A 41 -5.42 19.89 -5.10
C THR A 41 -4.74 20.75 -4.03
N PHE A 42 -3.47 21.11 -4.25
CA PHE A 42 -2.72 22.00 -3.40
C PHE A 42 -3.38 23.39 -3.33
N ASP A 43 -3.63 24.02 -4.47
CA ASP A 43 -4.21 25.37 -4.54
C ASP A 43 -5.61 25.41 -3.93
N LYS A 44 -6.41 24.36 -4.14
CA LYS A 44 -7.69 24.17 -3.47
C LYS A 44 -7.53 24.11 -1.95
N ASN A 45 -6.62 23.27 -1.44
CA ASN A 45 -6.41 23.14 0.01
C ASN A 45 -5.86 24.44 0.62
N ALA A 46 -4.96 25.13 -0.07
CA ALA A 46 -4.44 26.43 0.33
C ALA A 46 -5.55 27.50 0.42
N SER A 47 -6.49 27.53 -0.53
CA SER A 47 -7.66 28.41 -0.49
C SER A 47 -8.57 28.16 0.71
N MET A 48 -8.49 26.97 1.30
CA MET A 48 -9.23 26.56 2.49
C MET A 48 -8.43 26.72 3.79
N ASP A 49 -7.28 27.41 3.76
CA ASP A 49 -6.36 27.52 4.90
C ASP A 49 -5.97 26.14 5.46
N TRP A 50 -5.88 25.15 4.55
CA TRP A 50 -5.63 23.74 4.86
C TRP A 50 -6.59 23.08 5.85
N LYS A 51 -7.75 23.68 6.14
CA LYS A 51 -8.81 23.11 7.00
C LYS A 51 -9.61 22.03 6.26
N VAL A 52 -8.93 20.98 5.85
CA VAL A 52 -9.48 19.87 5.07
C VAL A 52 -9.76 18.69 6.00
N GLN A 53 -10.96 18.13 5.91
CA GLN A 53 -11.34 16.91 6.63
C GLN A 53 -10.98 15.66 5.81
N GLY A 54 -10.64 14.58 6.51
CA GLY A 54 -10.40 13.29 5.86
C GLY A 54 -11.59 12.81 5.03
N GLY A 55 -11.33 12.38 3.79
CA GLY A 55 -12.38 11.99 2.84
C GLY A 55 -12.98 10.60 3.07
N GLU A 56 -12.39 9.77 3.93
CA GLU A 56 -12.88 8.42 4.23
C GLU A 56 -13.49 8.34 5.62
N THR A 57 -14.48 7.46 5.84
CA THR A 57 -15.11 7.23 7.16
C THR A 57 -14.13 7.09 8.34
N PRO A 58 -13.01 6.34 8.26
CA PRO A 58 -12.05 6.27 9.37
C PRO A 58 -11.26 7.57 9.60
N THR A 59 -11.21 8.48 8.63
CA THR A 59 -10.45 9.74 8.73
C THR A 59 -11.35 10.98 8.75
N SER A 60 -12.67 10.82 8.65
CA SER A 60 -13.62 11.95 8.55
C SER A 60 -13.72 12.81 9.80
N HIS A 61 -13.21 12.33 10.93
CA HIS A 61 -13.09 13.08 12.19
C HIS A 61 -11.73 13.76 12.34
N ILE A 62 -10.80 13.52 11.41
CA ILE A 62 -9.47 14.10 11.39
C ILE A 62 -9.52 15.32 10.48
N THR A 63 -9.05 16.46 10.99
CA THR A 63 -8.84 17.68 10.21
C THR A 63 -7.34 17.88 10.08
N GLN A 64 -6.90 18.18 8.86
CA GLN A 64 -5.52 18.56 8.63
C GLN A 64 -5.22 19.87 9.38
N ASP A 65 -4.15 19.86 10.16
CA ASP A 65 -3.66 20.99 10.97
C ASP A 65 -2.36 21.58 10.41
N ARG A 66 -1.67 20.84 9.54
CA ARG A 66 -0.44 21.27 8.89
C ARG A 66 -0.72 22.03 7.59
N THR A 67 -0.19 23.25 7.52
CA THR A 67 -0.14 24.06 6.29
C THR A 67 1.13 23.73 5.52
N PHE A 68 1.03 23.62 4.19
CA PHE A 68 2.19 23.38 3.33
C PHE A 68 2.43 24.54 2.36
N THR A 69 3.68 24.71 1.94
CA THR A 69 4.07 25.49 0.74
C THR A 69 4.37 24.55 -0.42
N LYS A 70 4.30 25.05 -1.68
CA LYS A 70 4.48 24.22 -2.88
C LYS A 70 5.83 23.50 -2.94
N ASP A 71 6.85 24.05 -2.29
CA ASP A 71 8.22 23.54 -2.34
C ASP A 71 8.59 22.68 -1.12
N GLN A 72 7.65 22.41 -0.21
CA GLN A 72 7.94 21.69 1.03
C GLN A 72 7.94 20.17 0.90
N ILE A 73 7.37 19.61 -0.16
CA ILE A 73 7.28 18.17 -0.37
C ILE A 73 8.13 17.80 -1.58
N SER A 74 9.01 16.81 -1.38
CA SER A 74 9.88 16.26 -2.42
C SER A 74 9.73 14.75 -2.53
N TYR A 75 9.17 14.30 -3.64
CA TYR A 75 9.07 12.90 -4.04
C TYR A 75 10.33 12.50 -4.79
N LYS A 76 11.29 11.92 -4.07
CA LYS A 76 12.49 11.34 -4.67
C LYS A 76 12.26 9.88 -5.02
N PHE A 77 12.51 9.52 -6.27
CA PHE A 77 12.37 8.15 -6.77
C PHE A 77 13.75 7.53 -7.04
N ASN A 78 13.87 6.25 -6.66
CA ASN A 78 15.05 5.43 -6.90
C ASN A 78 15.11 4.94 -8.36
N SER A 79 16.15 4.16 -8.69
CA SER A 79 16.36 3.68 -10.07
C SER A 79 15.27 2.74 -10.57
N GLU A 80 14.51 2.15 -9.66
CA GLU A 80 13.39 1.29 -9.98
C GLU A 80 12.04 2.02 -10.01
N GLY A 81 11.98 3.29 -9.61
CA GLY A 81 10.75 4.11 -9.61
C GLY A 81 9.94 4.01 -8.31
N PHE A 82 10.58 3.60 -7.22
CA PHE A 82 10.02 3.59 -5.85
C PHE A 82 10.63 4.69 -5.00
N ARG A 83 10.02 5.00 -3.85
CA ARG A 83 10.62 5.90 -2.86
C ARG A 83 11.50 5.13 -1.88
N GLY A 84 12.46 5.79 -1.24
CA GLY A 84 13.40 5.16 -0.32
C GLY A 84 14.61 4.53 -1.00
N PRO A 85 15.31 3.61 -0.31
CA PRO A 85 16.51 2.95 -0.80
C PRO A 85 16.29 2.17 -2.11
N GLU A 86 17.38 1.88 -2.81
CA GLU A 86 17.38 1.00 -3.98
C GLU A 86 16.92 -0.43 -3.62
N ILE A 87 16.15 -1.07 -4.50
CA ILE A 87 15.59 -2.42 -4.28
C ILE A 87 16.61 -3.51 -4.63
N LYS A 88 17.70 -3.52 -3.86
CA LYS A 88 18.82 -4.47 -3.97
C LYS A 88 19.08 -5.19 -2.65
N PRO A 89 19.73 -6.37 -2.67
CA PRO A 89 20.12 -7.07 -1.46
C PRO A 89 20.92 -6.18 -0.50
N SER A 90 20.79 -6.46 0.79
CA SER A 90 21.47 -5.74 1.86
C SER A 90 22.05 -6.72 2.87
N ASP A 91 23.23 -6.40 3.39
CA ASP A 91 23.92 -7.15 4.45
C ASP A 91 23.53 -6.67 5.86
N ALA A 92 22.52 -5.80 5.97
CA ALA A 92 22.06 -5.31 7.27
C ALA A 92 21.53 -6.45 8.16
N GLU A 93 21.77 -6.33 9.47
CA GLU A 93 21.33 -7.31 10.48
C GLU A 93 19.81 -7.48 10.49
N TYR A 94 19.07 -6.37 10.40
CA TYR A 94 17.61 -6.39 10.41
C TYR A 94 17.00 -5.64 9.22
N LYS A 95 16.24 -6.36 8.41
CA LYS A 95 15.74 -5.92 7.11
C LYS A 95 14.22 -6.01 7.07
N VAL A 96 13.54 -4.93 6.67
CA VAL A 96 12.08 -4.88 6.61
C VAL A 96 11.59 -4.53 5.20
N LEU A 97 10.77 -5.38 4.62
CA LEU A 97 10.13 -5.16 3.33
C LEU A 97 8.72 -4.60 3.53
N HIS A 98 8.40 -3.47 2.92
CA HIS A 98 7.09 -2.82 3.04
C HIS A 98 6.32 -2.91 1.73
N TYR A 99 5.03 -3.23 1.85
CA TYR A 99 4.03 -3.08 0.79
C TYR A 99 2.89 -2.21 1.30
N GLY A 100 2.33 -1.35 0.45
CA GLY A 100 1.07 -0.69 0.73
C GLY A 100 0.71 0.38 -0.28
N GLY A 101 -0.49 0.95 -0.12
CA GLY A 101 -0.98 2.03 -0.98
C GLY A 101 -0.36 3.40 -0.66
N SER A 102 -1.14 4.46 -0.85
CA SER A 102 -0.73 5.86 -0.65
C SER A 102 -0.15 6.15 0.74
N PHE A 103 -0.62 5.44 1.79
CA PHE A 103 -0.11 5.59 3.15
C PHE A 103 1.35 5.12 3.30
N SER A 104 1.70 3.96 2.76
CA SER A 104 3.09 3.46 2.74
C SER A 104 3.97 4.19 1.73
N PHE A 105 3.38 4.64 0.63
CA PHE A 105 4.06 5.52 -0.31
C PHE A 105 4.41 6.88 0.32
N GLY A 106 3.62 7.36 1.28
CA GLY A 106 3.79 8.67 1.91
C GLY A 106 3.34 9.82 1.01
N SER A 107 2.18 9.68 0.36
CA SER A 107 1.57 10.79 -0.40
C SER A 107 1.38 12.00 0.52
N GLY A 108 1.91 13.14 0.12
CA GLY A 108 1.87 14.41 0.83
C GLY A 108 3.00 14.59 1.84
N LEU A 109 4.02 13.72 1.86
CA LEU A 109 5.09 13.72 2.87
C LEU A 109 6.47 13.58 2.24
N ASN A 110 7.49 14.19 2.86
CA ASN A 110 8.88 13.88 2.55
C ASN A 110 9.26 12.47 3.03
N GLU A 111 10.35 11.92 2.49
CA GLU A 111 10.76 10.55 2.78
C GLU A 111 11.09 10.35 4.27
N ASP A 112 11.68 11.33 4.93
CA ASP A 112 12.02 11.29 6.35
C ASP A 112 10.80 11.40 7.28
N GLU A 113 9.64 11.77 6.73
CA GLU A 113 8.37 11.93 7.45
C GLU A 113 7.44 10.71 7.28
N ILE A 114 7.79 9.76 6.40
CA ILE A 114 6.98 8.55 6.21
C ILE A 114 7.20 7.59 7.37
N TYR A 115 6.15 6.86 7.76
CA TYR A 115 6.23 5.93 8.90
C TYR A 115 7.32 4.86 8.73
N ILE A 116 7.61 4.46 7.48
CA ILE A 116 8.62 3.44 7.16
C ILE A 116 10.01 3.94 7.58
N HIS A 117 10.34 5.20 7.25
CA HIS A 117 11.59 5.82 7.66
C HIS A 117 11.67 5.91 9.18
N HIS A 118 10.60 6.38 9.84
CA HIS A 118 10.56 6.44 11.29
C HIS A 118 10.72 5.07 11.96
N LEU A 119 10.11 4.01 11.41
CA LEU A 119 10.29 2.65 11.91
C LEU A 119 11.74 2.19 11.80
N ASP A 120 12.40 2.45 10.66
CA ASP A 120 13.81 2.14 10.48
C ASP A 120 14.69 2.85 11.54
N GLN A 121 14.42 4.13 11.84
CA GLN A 121 15.14 4.86 12.89
C GLN A 121 14.92 4.26 14.29
N LEU A 122 13.73 3.75 14.59
CA LEU A 122 13.46 3.05 15.85
C LEU A 122 14.19 1.71 15.92
N LEU A 123 14.25 0.96 14.82
CA LEU A 123 14.94 -0.32 14.75
C LEU A 123 16.46 -0.18 14.91
N LYS A 124 17.06 0.92 14.45
CA LYS A 124 18.48 1.23 14.67
C LYS A 124 18.87 1.37 16.15
N GLN A 125 17.90 1.59 17.04
CA GLN A 125 18.15 1.60 18.49
C GLN A 125 18.33 0.19 19.07
N LYS A 126 17.92 -0.84 18.33
CA LYS A 126 17.92 -2.24 18.77
C LYS A 126 18.90 -3.12 18.00
N TYR A 127 19.15 -2.81 16.73
CA TYR A 127 19.99 -3.60 15.84
C TYR A 127 21.21 -2.78 15.40
N SER A 128 22.34 -3.46 15.17
CA SER A 128 23.61 -2.83 14.77
C SER A 128 23.53 -2.17 13.39
N SER A 129 22.69 -2.71 12.52
CA SER A 129 22.41 -2.17 11.19
C SER A 129 21.00 -2.56 10.76
N THR A 130 20.32 -1.65 10.06
CA THR A 130 18.98 -1.88 9.54
C THR A 130 18.88 -1.48 8.09
N HIS A 131 17.92 -2.08 7.39
CA HIS A 131 17.55 -1.68 6.04
C HIS A 131 16.06 -1.84 5.82
N TYR A 132 15.50 -1.00 4.95
CA TYR A 132 14.12 -1.14 4.54
C TYR A 132 13.98 -0.99 3.03
N TRP A 133 12.95 -1.63 2.48
CA TRP A 133 12.51 -1.44 1.11
C TRP A 133 11.05 -1.04 1.10
N ASN A 134 10.73 -0.01 0.32
CA ASN A 134 9.35 0.46 0.17
C ASN A 134 8.81 0.10 -1.21
N ILE A 135 8.09 -1.02 -1.29
CA ILE A 135 7.43 -1.47 -2.51
C ILE A 135 6.02 -0.88 -2.54
N SER A 136 5.97 0.44 -2.64
CA SER A 136 4.72 1.21 -2.73
C SER A 136 4.74 2.11 -3.97
N PRO A 137 3.59 2.31 -4.63
CA PRO A 137 2.27 1.89 -4.19
C PRO A 137 1.90 0.46 -4.63
N ALA A 138 1.64 -0.43 -3.67
CA ALA A 138 1.04 -1.77 -3.83
C ALA A 138 -0.32 -1.80 -3.16
N ASN A 139 -1.36 -1.61 -3.95
CA ASN A 139 -2.68 -1.27 -3.44
C ASN A 139 -3.59 -2.49 -3.33
N THR A 140 -3.31 -3.58 -4.04
CA THR A 140 -4.11 -4.81 -3.97
C THR A 140 -3.36 -6.01 -3.43
N MET A 141 -4.09 -6.91 -2.77
CA MET A 141 -3.50 -8.18 -2.34
C MET A 141 -2.95 -9.00 -3.51
N PHE A 142 -3.58 -8.95 -4.68
CA PHE A 142 -3.13 -9.68 -5.86
C PHE A 142 -1.76 -9.20 -6.37
N GLU A 143 -1.52 -7.89 -6.37
CA GLU A 143 -0.21 -7.32 -6.71
C GLU A 143 0.87 -7.82 -5.75
N ILE A 144 0.57 -7.80 -4.45
CA ILE A 144 1.51 -8.22 -3.41
C ILE A 144 1.82 -9.71 -3.53
N THR A 145 0.80 -10.57 -3.61
CA THR A 145 1.01 -12.03 -3.68
C THR A 145 1.74 -12.47 -4.93
N ARG A 146 1.69 -11.69 -6.01
CA ARG A 146 2.41 -12.01 -7.24
C ARG A 146 3.93 -11.80 -7.11
N LEU A 147 4.38 -10.90 -6.22
CA LEU A 147 5.78 -10.46 -6.14
C LEU A 147 6.47 -10.89 -4.84
N ILE A 148 5.69 -11.26 -3.81
CA ILE A 148 6.21 -11.44 -2.46
C ILE A 148 7.27 -12.55 -2.36
N GLU A 149 7.08 -13.67 -3.04
CA GLU A 149 8.04 -14.79 -3.03
C GLU A 149 9.37 -14.37 -3.66
N ASP A 150 9.35 -13.74 -4.83
CA ASP A 150 10.55 -13.25 -5.52
C ASP A 150 11.31 -12.23 -4.66
N HIS A 151 10.59 -11.31 -4.01
CA HIS A 151 11.22 -10.34 -3.12
C HIS A 151 11.78 -10.99 -1.85
N ILE A 152 11.12 -12.00 -1.29
CA ILE A 152 11.66 -12.75 -0.15
C ILE A 152 12.97 -13.43 -0.53
N ILE A 153 12.98 -14.13 -1.67
CA ILE A 153 14.17 -14.86 -2.14
C ILE A 153 15.31 -13.89 -2.46
N LYS A 154 15.01 -12.77 -3.11
CA LYS A 154 16.03 -11.81 -3.56
C LYS A 154 16.57 -10.93 -2.43
N LEU A 155 15.69 -10.47 -1.53
CA LEU A 155 16.03 -9.44 -0.54
C LEU A 155 16.25 -10.02 0.86
N GLU A 156 15.79 -11.24 1.12
CA GLU A 156 15.89 -11.95 2.40
C GLU A 156 15.49 -11.07 3.60
N PRO A 157 14.26 -10.51 3.63
CA PRO A 157 13.82 -9.67 4.72
C PRO A 157 13.59 -10.49 6.01
N ASN A 158 13.86 -9.89 7.17
CA ASN A 158 13.50 -10.50 8.46
C ASN A 158 12.00 -10.37 8.75
N ALA A 159 11.38 -9.29 8.24
CA ALA A 159 9.96 -9.05 8.36
C ALA A 159 9.40 -8.36 7.11
N ILE A 160 8.11 -8.60 6.85
CA ILE A 160 7.34 -7.94 5.81
C ILE A 160 6.17 -7.22 6.46
N VAL A 161 5.98 -5.95 6.12
CA VAL A 161 4.82 -5.15 6.56
C VAL A 161 3.92 -4.91 5.36
N ILE A 162 2.65 -5.29 5.47
CA ILE A 162 1.64 -5.06 4.44
C ILE A 162 0.58 -4.11 5.00
N SER A 163 0.49 -2.91 4.44
CA SER A 163 -0.39 -1.85 4.94
C SER A 163 -1.58 -1.59 4.02
N ALA A 164 -2.77 -1.72 4.61
CA ALA A 164 -4.06 -1.37 4.04
C ALA A 164 -4.33 -1.92 2.62
N PRO A 165 -4.06 -3.21 2.32
CA PRO A 165 -4.27 -3.72 0.98
C PRO A 165 -5.77 -3.82 0.67
N ARG A 166 -6.14 -3.45 -0.56
CA ARG A 166 -7.48 -3.71 -1.09
C ARG A 166 -7.54 -5.15 -1.59
N PHE A 167 -8.54 -5.91 -1.18
CA PHE A 167 -8.73 -7.26 -1.70
C PHE A 167 -9.25 -7.22 -3.14
N ILE A 168 -10.30 -6.43 -3.39
CA ILE A 168 -10.85 -6.19 -4.72
C ILE A 168 -11.26 -4.73 -4.85
N GLN A 169 -10.50 -3.98 -5.64
CA GLN A 169 -10.70 -2.54 -5.82
C GLN A 169 -11.93 -2.20 -6.69
N SER A 170 -12.20 -3.00 -7.72
CA SER A 170 -13.32 -2.77 -8.64
C SER A 170 -14.69 -2.81 -7.96
N ILE A 171 -14.87 -3.73 -7.00
CA ILE A 171 -16.11 -3.83 -6.21
C ILE A 171 -16.31 -2.57 -5.35
N ASP A 172 -15.23 -1.97 -4.84
CA ASP A 172 -15.35 -0.72 -4.06
C ASP A 172 -15.94 0.42 -4.89
N PHE A 173 -15.46 0.60 -6.12
CA PHE A 173 -15.95 1.63 -7.03
C PHE A 173 -17.37 1.33 -7.53
N MET A 174 -17.66 0.08 -7.86
CA MET A 174 -18.99 -0.34 -8.29
C MET A 174 -20.04 -0.08 -7.20
N THR A 175 -19.77 -0.47 -5.95
CA THR A 175 -20.69 -0.18 -4.83
C THR A 175 -20.88 1.32 -4.61
N LYS A 176 -19.83 2.14 -4.77
CA LYS A 176 -19.94 3.59 -4.67
C LYS A 176 -20.84 4.16 -5.77
N ALA A 177 -20.59 3.81 -7.03
CA ALA A 177 -21.39 4.28 -8.15
C ALA A 177 -22.87 3.89 -8.02
N ILE A 178 -23.15 2.65 -7.59
CA ILE A 178 -24.53 2.17 -7.37
C ILE A 178 -25.21 2.97 -6.25
N LYS A 179 -24.51 3.26 -5.15
CA LYS A 179 -25.05 4.07 -4.06
C LYS A 179 -25.39 5.49 -4.50
N GLU A 180 -24.63 6.06 -5.41
CA GLU A 180 -24.81 7.44 -5.91
C GLU A 180 -25.88 7.54 -7.00
N THR A 181 -26.10 6.48 -7.78
CA THR A 181 -26.98 6.48 -8.96
C THR A 181 -28.31 5.77 -8.76
N SER A 182 -28.42 4.85 -7.80
CA SER A 182 -29.64 4.06 -7.61
C SER A 182 -30.73 4.85 -6.90
N THR A 183 -31.95 4.81 -7.45
CA THR A 183 -33.16 5.37 -6.83
C THR A 183 -33.82 4.41 -5.83
N ASP A 184 -33.49 3.11 -5.89
CA ASP A 184 -33.96 2.09 -4.97
C ASP A 184 -32.97 1.94 -3.80
N LYS A 185 -33.46 2.09 -2.57
CA LYS A 185 -32.63 2.02 -1.36
C LYS A 185 -32.20 0.59 -0.99
N GLU A 186 -32.84 -0.45 -1.54
CA GLU A 186 -32.49 -1.84 -1.28
C GLU A 186 -31.32 -2.32 -2.16
N ILE A 187 -31.19 -1.80 -3.39
CA ILE A 187 -30.09 -2.19 -4.29
C ILE A 187 -28.70 -1.89 -3.67
N PRO A 188 -28.41 -0.68 -3.14
CA PRO A 188 -27.14 -0.42 -2.48
C PRO A 188 -26.85 -1.34 -1.28
N LYS A 189 -27.88 -1.79 -0.54
CA LYS A 189 -27.72 -2.71 0.58
C LYS A 189 -27.27 -4.09 0.11
N VAL A 190 -27.96 -4.65 -0.90
CA VAL A 190 -27.59 -5.95 -1.48
C VAL A 190 -26.16 -5.92 -2.02
N PHE A 191 -25.78 -4.86 -2.75
CA PHE A 191 -24.42 -4.72 -3.26
C PHE A 191 -23.38 -4.54 -2.14
N LEU A 192 -23.72 -3.86 -1.05
CA LEU A 192 -22.86 -3.77 0.11
C LEU A 192 -22.66 -5.15 0.75
N ASP A 193 -23.71 -5.95 0.90
CA ASP A 193 -23.62 -7.29 1.46
C ASP A 193 -22.76 -8.21 0.59
N VAL A 194 -22.98 -8.20 -0.73
CA VAL A 194 -22.15 -8.94 -1.69
C VAL A 194 -20.69 -8.49 -1.56
N LYS A 195 -20.43 -7.18 -1.55
CA LYS A 195 -19.09 -6.63 -1.34
C LYS A 195 -18.44 -7.14 -0.06
N MET A 196 -19.16 -7.12 1.06
CA MET A 196 -18.62 -7.56 2.36
C MET A 196 -18.33 -9.05 2.39
N GLN A 197 -19.22 -9.87 1.82
CA GLN A 197 -19.00 -11.31 1.69
C GLN A 197 -17.80 -11.61 0.79
N THR A 198 -17.74 -11.00 -0.39
CA THR A 198 -16.61 -11.19 -1.30
C THR A 198 -15.29 -10.78 -0.66
N LYS A 199 -15.22 -9.61 -0.01
CA LYS A 199 -14.02 -9.17 0.71
C LYS A 199 -13.59 -10.18 1.79
N ARG A 200 -14.55 -10.77 2.52
CA ARG A 200 -14.26 -11.80 3.52
C ARG A 200 -13.60 -13.04 2.90
N HIS A 201 -14.19 -13.59 1.82
CA HIS A 201 -13.65 -14.78 1.16
C HIS A 201 -12.25 -14.55 0.61
N PHE A 202 -12.02 -13.43 -0.08
CA PHE A 202 -10.69 -13.11 -0.61
C PHE A 202 -9.68 -12.86 0.51
N ARG A 203 -10.08 -12.19 1.60
CA ARG A 203 -9.21 -12.05 2.77
C ARG A 203 -8.78 -13.40 3.30
N ASP A 204 -9.72 -14.32 3.51
CA ASP A 204 -9.42 -15.61 4.12
C ASP A 204 -8.50 -16.46 3.22
N ILE A 205 -8.72 -16.46 1.90
CA ILE A 205 -7.84 -17.12 0.93
C ILE A 205 -6.44 -16.49 0.96
N MET A 206 -6.35 -15.16 0.89
CA MET A 206 -5.05 -14.48 0.86
C MET A 206 -4.30 -14.66 2.17
N PHE A 207 -4.99 -14.70 3.31
CA PHE A 207 -4.34 -14.94 4.61
C PHE A 207 -3.80 -16.36 4.73
N ARG A 208 -4.52 -17.37 4.21
CA ARG A 208 -4.00 -18.74 4.12
C ARG A 208 -2.72 -18.78 3.28
N TYR A 209 -2.71 -18.10 2.14
CA TYR A 209 -1.52 -18.01 1.28
C TYR A 209 -0.36 -17.30 1.99
N LEU A 210 -0.58 -16.13 2.60
CA LEU A 210 0.47 -15.43 3.34
C LEU A 210 1.02 -16.26 4.51
N ASN A 211 0.18 -17.02 5.21
CA ASN A 211 0.63 -17.93 6.27
C ASN A 211 1.52 -19.05 5.71
N LEU A 212 1.18 -19.59 4.53
CA LEU A 212 2.04 -20.56 3.86
C LEU A 212 3.40 -19.95 3.52
N ILE A 213 3.42 -18.71 3.00
CA ILE A 213 4.66 -17.97 2.73
C ILE A 213 5.48 -17.77 4.01
N CYS A 214 4.87 -17.33 5.11
CA CYS A 214 5.54 -17.19 6.41
C CYS A 214 6.23 -18.50 6.82
N SER A 215 5.52 -19.63 6.70
CA SER A 215 6.04 -20.94 7.10
C SER A 215 7.14 -21.45 6.16
N GLN A 216 6.96 -21.29 4.85
CA GLN A 216 7.87 -21.81 3.84
C GLN A 216 9.22 -21.08 3.86
N TYR A 217 9.18 -19.75 4.03
CA TYR A 217 10.37 -18.91 3.97
C TYR A 217 10.88 -18.48 5.35
N ASN A 218 10.22 -18.91 6.43
CA ASN A 218 10.54 -18.52 7.81
C ASN A 218 10.64 -16.99 7.98
N VAL A 219 9.66 -16.26 7.43
CA VAL A 219 9.59 -14.79 7.46
C VAL A 219 8.36 -14.34 8.24
N LYS A 220 8.49 -13.26 9.03
CA LYS A 220 7.34 -12.67 9.73
C LYS A 220 6.58 -11.71 8.81
N ILE A 221 5.30 -11.96 8.57
CA ILE A 221 4.42 -11.01 7.87
C ILE A 221 3.52 -10.30 8.90
N ILE A 222 3.50 -8.97 8.84
CA ILE A 222 2.74 -8.08 9.73
C ILE A 222 1.73 -7.33 8.88
N MET A 223 0.44 -7.53 9.17
CA MET A 223 -0.65 -6.85 8.48
C MET A 223 -1.08 -5.62 9.27
N GLN A 224 -0.91 -4.43 8.67
CA GLN A 224 -1.49 -3.19 9.16
C GLN A 224 -2.82 -2.99 8.44
N MET A 225 -3.93 -3.41 9.06
CA MET A 225 -5.26 -3.25 8.50
C MET A 225 -6.05 -2.15 9.22
N HIS A 226 -6.84 -1.42 8.43
CA HIS A 226 -7.97 -0.66 8.96
C HIS A 226 -9.15 -1.61 9.16
N GLN A 227 -9.57 -1.82 10.40
CA GLN A 227 -10.96 -2.23 10.63
C GLN A 227 -11.84 -0.97 10.63
N TYR A 228 -13.13 -1.12 10.35
CA TYR A 228 -14.11 -0.01 10.38
C TYR A 228 -13.89 0.82 11.66
N LYS A 229 -13.29 2.01 11.50
CA LYS A 229 -12.94 3.02 12.52
C LYS A 229 -11.68 2.85 13.38
N MET A 230 -10.83 1.81 13.25
CA MET A 230 -9.59 1.71 14.06
C MET A 230 -8.43 0.99 13.36
N TRP A 231 -7.20 1.42 13.65
CA TRP A 231 -5.97 0.67 13.40
C TRP A 231 -5.87 -0.46 14.43
N VAL A 232 -5.94 -1.71 13.99
CA VAL A 232 -5.69 -2.86 14.86
C VAL A 232 -4.53 -3.63 14.26
N GLY A 233 -3.42 -3.72 14.99
CA GLY A 233 -2.33 -4.63 14.62
C GLY A 233 -2.88 -6.06 14.64
N PHE A 234 -2.92 -6.71 13.48
CA PHE A 234 -3.28 -8.12 13.39
C PHE A 234 -1.99 -8.91 13.24
N GLU A 235 -1.55 -9.53 14.34
CA GLU A 235 -0.66 -10.68 14.25
C GLU A 235 -1.54 -11.90 13.94
N PRO A 236 -1.40 -12.55 12.77
CA PRO A 236 -2.11 -13.79 12.50
C PRO A 236 -1.75 -14.81 13.57
N LYS A 237 -2.71 -15.18 14.43
CA LYS A 237 -2.55 -16.32 15.32
C LYS A 237 -2.87 -17.57 14.53
N ILE A 238 -1.88 -18.45 14.46
CA ILE A 238 -2.00 -19.79 13.91
C ILE A 238 -3.02 -20.56 14.75
N ASP A 239 -4.04 -21.12 14.10
CA ASP A 239 -4.63 -22.37 14.56
C ASP A 239 -4.42 -23.40 13.44
N LEU A 240 -3.44 -24.29 13.64
CA LEU A 240 -3.10 -25.38 12.71
C LEU A 240 -4.09 -26.56 12.81
N HIS A 241 -5.14 -26.45 13.64
CA HIS A 241 -6.03 -27.57 13.94
C HIS A 241 -7.45 -27.47 13.39
N GLU A 242 -7.82 -26.41 12.68
CA GLU A 242 -9.13 -26.35 12.02
C GLU A 242 -9.03 -26.45 10.49
N ASN A 243 -9.04 -27.71 10.05
CA ASN A 243 -9.39 -28.19 8.71
C ASN A 243 -8.34 -28.01 7.60
N LEU A 244 -7.40 -28.96 7.58
CA LEU A 244 -7.15 -29.72 6.35
C LEU A 244 -8.40 -30.54 5.98
#